data_AF-A0A2N1II72-F1
#
_entry.id   AF-A0A2N1II72-F1
#
_cell.length_a   1.000
_cell.length_b   1.000
_cell.length_c   1.000
_cell.angle_alpha   90.00
_cell.angle_beta   90.00
_cell.angle_gamma   90.00
#
_symmetry.space_group_name_H-M   'P 1'
#
loop_
_entity.id
_entity.type
_entity.pdbx_description
1 polymer ?
#
loop_
_entity_poly.entity_id
_entity_poly.type
_entity_poly.pdbx_seq_one_letter_code
_entity_poly.pdbx_strand_id
1 'polypeptide(L)'
;MKNPVTYHSSFDFSQVKKYSFYQSDSTFFDSQSLSHSQRNRIEIAIEKSLNAQDFVYSDLENADIIITYHLVKRNKKNYQDYNKAVLFCPHCLKANTWQQDNNAWSVYPGGLIIDLVDPKKNRSVWRSIYPLKYKQKDNSKIQNEKIMEAVDIMLMQYPGK
;
A
#
# COMPACT_ATOMS: atom_id res chain seq x y z
N MET A 1 -8.90 -1.58 -16.38
CA MET A 1 -8.80 -0.49 -15.37
C MET A 1 -7.32 -0.28 -15.15
N LYS A 2 -6.78 0.92 -15.38
CA LYS A 2 -5.36 1.18 -15.07
C LYS A 2 -5.23 1.22 -13.55
N ASN A 3 -4.40 0.36 -12.96
CA ASN A 3 -4.03 0.44 -11.55
C ASN A 3 -2.91 1.48 -11.45
N PRO A 4 -3.16 2.71 -10.97
CA PRO A 4 -2.12 3.72 -10.94
C PRO A 4 -1.13 3.40 -9.84
N VAL A 5 0.15 3.50 -10.19
CA VAL A 5 1.29 3.36 -9.27
C VAL A 5 2.13 4.63 -9.39
N THR A 6 2.59 5.14 -8.26
CA THR A 6 3.52 6.27 -8.19
C THR A 6 4.65 5.93 -7.22
N TYR A 7 5.88 6.26 -7.56
CA TYR A 7 7.04 5.91 -6.76
C TYR A 7 8.17 6.93 -6.91
N HIS A 8 9.09 6.97 -5.94
CA HIS A 8 10.23 7.86 -5.90
C HIS A 8 11.39 7.25 -6.69
N SER A 9 11.68 7.70 -7.91
CA SER A 9 12.68 7.04 -8.76
C SER A 9 14.13 7.12 -8.25
N SER A 10 14.43 7.96 -7.25
CA SER A 10 15.75 7.94 -6.60
C SER A 10 15.85 6.94 -5.43
N PHE A 11 14.78 6.25 -5.09
CA PHE A 11 14.83 5.14 -4.13
C PHE A 11 15.26 3.89 -4.89
N ASP A 12 16.26 3.19 -4.37
CA ASP A 12 16.81 1.99 -5.02
C ASP A 12 15.98 0.76 -4.64
N PHE A 13 14.93 0.50 -5.41
CA PHE A 13 14.05 -0.65 -5.25
C PHE A 13 14.77 -1.99 -5.47
N SER A 14 15.90 -2.01 -6.20
CA SER A 14 16.62 -3.27 -6.49
C SER A 14 17.30 -3.88 -5.26
N GLN A 15 17.56 -3.07 -4.23
CA GLN A 15 18.26 -3.49 -3.02
C GLN A 15 17.33 -3.99 -1.91
N VAL A 16 16.02 -3.77 -2.05
CA VAL A 16 15.04 -4.16 -1.03
C VAL A 16 14.84 -5.66 -1.05
N LYS A 17 15.00 -6.30 0.10
CA LYS A 17 14.73 -7.72 0.30
C LYS A 17 13.80 -7.98 1.48
N LYS A 18 13.86 -7.13 2.50
CA LYS A 18 13.14 -7.31 3.75
C LYS A 18 12.01 -6.31 3.90
N TYR A 19 10.86 -6.79 4.35
CA TYR A 19 9.73 -5.93 4.67
C TYR A 19 9.17 -6.23 6.06
N SER A 20 8.49 -5.24 6.63
CA SER A 20 7.71 -5.38 7.87
C SER A 20 6.36 -4.67 7.72
N PHE A 21 5.47 -4.88 8.68
CA PHE A 21 4.30 -4.05 8.93
C PHE A 21 4.52 -3.17 10.17
N TYR A 22 3.76 -2.09 10.30
CA TYR A 22 3.71 -1.34 11.57
C TYR A 22 3.01 -2.16 12.66
N GLN A 23 3.48 -2.01 13.91
CA GLN A 23 2.87 -2.63 15.07
C GLN A 23 1.50 -2.03 15.41
N SER A 24 0.68 -2.81 16.12
CA SER A 24 -0.73 -2.52 16.40
C SER A 24 -0.98 -1.32 17.33
N ASP A 25 0.02 -0.88 18.06
CA ASP A 25 0.00 0.28 18.96
C ASP A 25 0.51 1.58 18.31
N SER A 26 0.86 1.53 17.04
CA SER A 26 1.34 2.71 16.31
C SER A 26 0.20 3.65 15.91
N THR A 27 0.50 4.95 15.83
CA THR A 27 -0.42 5.97 15.26
C THR A 27 -0.84 5.64 13.82
N PHE A 28 -0.05 4.83 13.12
CA PHE A 28 -0.37 4.29 11.81
C PHE A 28 -1.53 3.31 11.86
N PHE A 29 -1.55 2.42 12.85
CA PHE A 29 -2.59 1.41 13.00
C PHE A 29 -3.98 2.05 13.06
N ASP A 30 -4.18 3.11 13.82
CA ASP A 30 -5.49 3.78 13.92
C ASP A 30 -5.91 4.45 12.60
N SER A 31 -4.95 4.89 11.80
CA SER A 31 -5.21 5.61 10.53
C SER A 31 -5.70 4.71 9.38
N GLN A 32 -5.51 3.39 9.47
CA GLN A 32 -5.82 2.45 8.37
C GLN A 32 -7.32 2.28 8.10
N SER A 33 -8.20 2.73 9.02
CA SER A 33 -9.67 2.70 8.86
C SER A 33 -10.28 1.29 8.64
N LEU A 34 -9.66 0.24 9.18
CA LEU A 34 -10.04 -1.17 8.98
C LEU A 34 -10.33 -1.90 10.29
N SER A 35 -11.21 -2.90 10.25
CA SER A 35 -11.37 -3.86 11.37
C SER A 35 -10.19 -4.84 11.43
N HIS A 36 -9.96 -5.49 12.58
CA HIS A 36 -8.89 -6.48 12.76
C HIS A 36 -8.95 -7.61 11.70
N SER A 37 -10.16 -8.12 11.40
CA SER A 37 -10.37 -9.15 10.38
C SER A 37 -9.95 -8.69 8.99
N GLN A 38 -10.27 -7.45 8.62
CA GLN A 38 -9.89 -6.92 7.30
C GLN A 38 -8.38 -6.69 7.20
N ARG A 39 -7.74 -6.20 8.26
CA ARG A 39 -6.28 -6.03 8.35
C ARG A 39 -5.57 -7.36 8.14
N ASN A 40 -5.94 -8.37 8.92
CA ASN A 40 -5.36 -9.71 8.82
C ASN A 40 -5.48 -10.30 7.40
N ARG A 41 -6.63 -10.10 6.73
CA ARG A 41 -6.79 -10.55 5.33
C ARG A 41 -5.86 -9.82 4.36
N ILE A 42 -5.66 -8.51 4.55
CA ILE A 42 -4.77 -7.70 3.71
C ILE A 42 -3.32 -8.08 3.96
N GLU A 43 -2.90 -8.24 5.22
CA GLU A 43 -1.53 -8.62 5.57
C GLU A 43 -1.18 -10.01 5.02
N ILE A 44 -2.04 -11.01 5.21
CA ILE A 44 -1.85 -12.35 4.62
C ILE A 44 -1.74 -12.29 3.10
N ALA A 45 -2.54 -11.42 2.44
CA ALA A 45 -2.47 -11.25 0.99
C ALA A 45 -1.14 -10.62 0.55
N ILE A 46 -0.67 -9.62 1.29
CA ILE A 46 0.62 -8.95 1.05
C ILE A 46 1.75 -9.95 1.24
N GLU A 47 1.76 -10.68 2.35
CA GLU A 47 2.77 -11.69 2.63
C GLU A 47 2.85 -12.75 1.53
N LYS A 48 1.70 -13.27 1.08
CA LYS A 48 1.68 -14.25 -0.02
C LYS A 48 2.25 -13.70 -1.31
N SER A 49 1.86 -12.49 -1.71
CA SER A 49 2.35 -11.89 -2.96
C SER A 49 3.84 -11.54 -2.90
N LEU A 50 4.34 -11.10 -1.75
CA LEU A 50 5.75 -10.77 -1.55
C LEU A 50 6.64 -11.99 -1.39
N ASN A 51 6.17 -13.03 -0.69
CA ASN A 51 6.87 -14.31 -0.60
C ASN A 51 7.01 -14.96 -1.99
N ALA A 52 5.98 -14.87 -2.84
CA ALA A 52 6.06 -15.32 -4.23
C ALA A 52 7.06 -14.50 -5.08
N GLN A 53 7.47 -13.34 -4.56
CA GLN A 53 8.48 -12.47 -5.13
C GLN A 53 9.77 -12.47 -4.28
N ASP A 54 10.05 -13.53 -3.52
CA ASP A 54 11.31 -13.70 -2.76
C ASP A 54 11.65 -12.59 -1.75
N PHE A 55 10.70 -11.74 -1.39
CA PHE A 55 10.87 -10.84 -0.26
C PHE A 55 10.73 -11.62 1.05
N VAL A 56 11.40 -11.15 2.10
CA VAL A 56 11.46 -11.83 3.39
C VAL A 56 10.86 -10.92 4.46
N TYR A 57 9.92 -11.45 5.24
CA TYR A 57 9.43 -10.73 6.43
C TYR A 57 10.54 -10.60 7.48
N SER A 58 10.65 -9.43 8.11
CA SER A 58 11.59 -9.19 9.21
C SER A 58 10.97 -8.31 10.28
N ASP A 59 11.64 -8.23 11.44
CA ASP A 59 11.32 -7.21 12.44
C ASP A 59 11.49 -5.80 11.86
N LEU A 60 10.76 -4.84 12.44
CA LEU A 60 10.69 -3.46 11.98
C LEU A 60 12.07 -2.78 11.90
N GLU A 61 12.95 -3.07 12.87
CA GLU A 61 14.31 -2.50 12.95
C GLU A 61 15.23 -2.95 11.81
N ASN A 62 14.95 -4.12 11.22
CA ASN A 62 15.77 -4.76 10.20
C ASN A 62 15.15 -4.68 8.80
N ALA A 63 13.97 -4.05 8.68
CA ALA A 63 13.24 -3.98 7.43
C ALA A 63 13.86 -2.94 6.48
N ASP A 64 13.92 -3.26 5.19
CA ASP A 64 14.33 -2.30 4.16
C ASP A 64 13.17 -1.36 3.80
N ILE A 65 11.94 -1.86 3.92
CA ILE A 65 10.69 -1.12 3.74
C ILE A 65 9.64 -1.54 4.77
N ILE A 66 8.75 -0.62 5.12
CA ILE A 66 7.56 -0.90 5.93
C ILE A 66 6.34 -0.79 5.04
N ILE A 67 5.51 -1.82 5.03
CA ILE A 67 4.28 -1.85 4.24
C ILE A 67 3.12 -1.39 5.11
N THR A 68 2.30 -0.52 4.56
CA THR A 68 1.07 -0.07 5.19
C THR A 68 -0.01 0.12 4.15
N TYR A 69 -1.25 0.22 4.61
CA TYR A 69 -2.41 0.13 3.73
C TYR A 69 -3.58 0.91 4.31
N HIS A 70 -4.47 1.37 3.43
CA HIS A 70 -5.66 2.13 3.81
C HIS A 70 -6.82 1.83 2.88
N LEU A 71 -8.00 1.56 3.46
CA LEU A 71 -9.23 1.44 2.70
C LEU A 71 -9.95 2.79 2.62
N VAL A 72 -10.01 3.35 1.43
CA VAL A 72 -10.62 4.66 1.19
C VAL A 72 -12.12 4.60 1.46
N LYS A 73 -12.55 5.29 2.51
CA LYS A 73 -13.97 5.51 2.81
C LYS A 73 -14.44 6.82 2.18
N ARG A 74 -15.75 7.09 2.23
CA ARG A 74 -16.32 8.37 1.77
C ARG A 74 -15.81 9.58 2.59
N ASN A 75 -15.33 9.36 3.81
CA ASN A 75 -14.79 10.40 4.66
C ASN A 75 -13.36 10.81 4.23
N LYS A 76 -13.21 12.04 3.73
CA LYS A 76 -11.92 12.60 3.29
C LYS A 76 -10.92 12.79 4.44
N LYS A 77 -11.37 13.01 5.68
CA LYS A 77 -10.49 13.25 6.83
C LYS A 77 -9.59 12.05 7.12
N ASN A 78 -10.15 10.83 7.11
CA ASN A 78 -9.37 9.62 7.36
C ASN A 78 -8.25 9.44 6.32
N TYR A 79 -8.52 9.76 5.06
CA TYR A 79 -7.51 9.73 4.01
C TYR A 79 -6.42 10.79 4.22
N GLN A 80 -6.78 12.00 4.65
CA GLN A 80 -5.82 13.05 4.99
C GLN A 80 -4.94 12.67 6.19
N ASP A 81 -5.54 12.08 7.23
CA ASP A 81 -4.83 11.65 8.43
C ASP A 81 -3.86 10.49 8.09
N TYR A 82 -4.28 9.54 7.26
CA TYR A 82 -3.41 8.48 6.73
C TYR A 82 -2.23 9.05 5.92
N ASN A 83 -2.48 10.02 5.02
CA ASN A 83 -1.40 10.65 4.25
C ASN A 83 -0.38 11.36 5.13
N LYS A 84 -0.82 12.00 6.21
CA LYS A 84 0.07 12.62 7.20
C LYS A 84 0.90 11.57 7.91
N ALA A 85 0.30 10.44 8.30
CA ALA A 85 1.02 9.36 8.96
C ALA A 85 2.18 8.86 8.10
N VAL A 86 1.93 8.53 6.82
CA VAL A 86 2.96 7.98 5.91
C VAL A 86 3.85 9.05 5.24
N LEU A 87 3.73 10.31 5.67
CA LEU A 87 4.35 11.48 5.04
C LEU A 87 4.23 11.47 3.51
N PHE A 88 3.08 11.04 2.99
CA PHE A 88 2.86 10.94 1.56
C PHE A 88 2.91 12.32 0.92
N CYS A 89 3.83 12.49 -0.01
CA CYS A 89 4.02 13.74 -0.73
C CYS A 89 3.96 13.45 -2.23
N PRO A 90 2.81 13.73 -2.88
CA PRO A 90 2.66 13.52 -4.32
C PRO A 90 3.78 14.21 -5.11
N HIS A 91 4.13 15.45 -4.75
CA HIS A 91 5.17 16.21 -5.44
C HIS A 91 6.58 15.64 -5.22
N CYS A 92 6.84 15.02 -4.06
CA CYS A 92 8.13 14.42 -3.76
C CYS A 92 8.31 13.10 -4.50
N LEU A 93 7.24 12.31 -4.66
CA LEU A 93 7.25 11.12 -5.51
C LEU A 93 7.33 11.49 -7.00
N LYS A 94 6.67 12.59 -7.40
CA LYS A 94 6.63 13.11 -8.78
C LYS A 94 7.90 13.85 -9.22
N ALA A 95 8.78 14.25 -8.31
CA ALA A 95 9.95 15.08 -8.65
C ALA A 95 10.85 14.40 -9.70
N ASN A 96 10.84 13.07 -9.77
CA ASN A 96 11.77 12.31 -10.60
C ASN A 96 11.09 11.26 -11.51
N THR A 97 9.75 11.23 -11.60
CA THR A 97 8.99 10.38 -12.56
C THR A 97 8.39 11.24 -13.66
N TRP A 98 9.22 11.74 -14.58
CA TRP A 98 8.79 12.41 -15.82
C TRP A 98 8.23 11.43 -16.87
N GLN A 99 7.65 10.31 -16.44
CA GLN A 99 7.03 9.30 -17.31
C GLN A 99 5.73 8.75 -16.70
N GLN A 100 4.76 9.61 -16.41
CA GLN A 100 3.33 9.27 -16.58
C GLN A 100 2.47 10.51 -16.36
N ASP A 101 1.47 10.67 -17.23
CA ASP A 101 0.47 11.73 -17.22
C ASP A 101 0.03 12.13 -15.80
N ASN A 102 0.20 13.42 -15.48
CA ASN A 102 -0.18 14.03 -14.20
C ASN A 102 -1.67 13.86 -13.84
N ASN A 103 -2.50 13.38 -14.77
CA ASN A 103 -3.96 13.25 -14.66
C ASN A 103 -4.47 11.89 -14.15
N ALA A 104 -3.61 10.88 -13.93
CA ALA A 104 -4.08 9.52 -13.61
C ALA A 104 -4.29 9.23 -12.11
N TRP A 105 -3.66 9.98 -11.19
CA TRP A 105 -3.80 9.72 -9.75
C TRP A 105 -5.10 10.29 -9.21
N SER A 106 -6.10 9.44 -9.01
CA SER A 106 -7.36 9.77 -8.37
C SER A 106 -7.64 8.80 -7.22
N VAL A 107 -8.14 9.36 -6.11
CA VAL A 107 -8.52 8.59 -4.93
C VAL A 107 -10.03 8.45 -4.93
N TYR A 108 -10.52 7.23 -4.82
CA TYR A 108 -11.95 6.92 -4.92
C TYR A 108 -12.40 5.99 -3.78
N PRO A 109 -13.63 6.16 -3.26
CA PRO A 109 -14.19 5.27 -2.24
C PRO A 109 -14.17 3.80 -2.67
N GLY A 110 -13.83 2.90 -1.75
CA GLY A 110 -13.68 1.47 -2.02
C GLY A 110 -12.37 1.09 -2.69
N GLY A 111 -11.44 2.04 -2.87
CA GLY A 111 -10.06 1.78 -3.24
C GLY A 111 -9.23 1.31 -2.04
N LEU A 112 -8.48 0.23 -2.21
CA LEU A 112 -7.40 -0.17 -1.31
C LEU A 112 -6.13 0.56 -1.75
N ILE A 113 -5.51 1.29 -0.83
CA ILE A 113 -4.19 1.89 -1.00
C ILE A 113 -3.17 0.98 -0.31
N ILE A 114 -2.03 0.75 -0.96
CA ILE A 114 -0.82 0.17 -0.35
C ILE A 114 0.31 1.18 -0.52
N ASP A 115 1.04 1.43 0.56
CA ASP A 115 2.25 2.25 0.59
C ASP A 115 3.45 1.41 1.04
N LEU A 116 4.61 1.67 0.41
CA LEU A 116 5.91 1.22 0.90
C LEU A 116 6.62 2.43 1.51
N VAL A 117 6.94 2.35 2.79
CA VAL A 117 7.58 3.43 3.56
C VAL A 117 9.05 3.09 3.76
N ASP A 118 9.93 4.03 3.42
CA ASP A 118 11.35 3.96 3.73
C ASP A 118 11.53 4.24 5.25
N PRO A 119 11.99 3.27 6.06
CA PRO A 119 12.15 3.45 7.49
C PRO A 119 13.22 4.49 7.85
N LYS A 120 14.22 4.74 6.98
CA LYS A 120 15.27 5.73 7.22
C LYS A 120 14.75 7.16 7.11
N LYS A 121 13.79 7.38 6.21
CA LYS A 121 13.18 8.70 5.94
C LYS A 121 11.78 8.86 6.52
N ASN A 122 11.23 7.78 7.07
CA ASN A 122 9.85 7.65 7.56
C ASN A 122 8.80 8.18 6.57
N ARG A 123 8.98 7.86 5.27
CA ARG A 123 8.17 8.42 4.18
C ARG A 123 7.82 7.37 3.15
N SER A 124 6.59 7.41 2.63
CA SER A 124 6.17 6.63 1.47
C SER A 124 7.06 6.93 0.27
N VAL A 125 7.67 5.88 -0.29
CA VAL A 125 8.49 5.90 -1.52
C VAL A 125 7.77 5.24 -2.69
N TRP A 126 6.68 4.53 -2.45
CA TRP A 126 5.84 3.89 -3.46
C TRP A 126 4.40 3.83 -2.98
N ARG A 127 3.45 4.03 -3.89
CA ARG A 127 2.03 3.88 -3.63
C ARG A 127 1.28 3.33 -4.82
N SER A 128 0.33 2.43 -4.54
CA SER A 128 -0.67 1.97 -5.48
C SER A 128 -2.09 2.12 -4.92
N ILE A 129 -3.10 2.22 -5.78
CA ILE A 129 -4.52 2.16 -5.39
C ILE A 129 -5.32 1.26 -6.33
N TYR A 130 -6.07 0.30 -5.77
CA TYR A 130 -6.90 -0.64 -6.56
C TYR A 130 -8.35 -0.70 -6.05
N PRO A 131 -9.37 -0.69 -6.93
CA PRO A 131 -10.76 -0.78 -6.50
C PRO A 131 -11.13 -2.21 -6.10
N LEU A 132 -11.49 -2.43 -4.83
CA LEU A 132 -11.92 -3.76 -4.34
C LEU A 132 -13.28 -4.18 -4.90
N LYS A 133 -14.10 -3.25 -5.38
CA LYS A 133 -15.42 -3.50 -6.01
C LYS A 133 -16.32 -4.43 -5.18
N TYR A 134 -16.37 -4.24 -3.86
CA TYR A 134 -17.28 -4.98 -3.01
C TYR A 134 -18.74 -4.72 -3.39
N LYS A 135 -19.51 -5.80 -3.46
CA LYS A 135 -20.97 -5.80 -3.67
C LYS A 135 -21.64 -6.22 -2.37
N GLN A 136 -22.87 -5.77 -2.15
CA GLN A 136 -23.63 -6.08 -0.93
C GLN A 136 -23.80 -7.59 -0.70
N LYS A 137 -23.87 -8.38 -1.77
CA LYS A 137 -24.00 -9.85 -1.73
C LYS A 137 -22.69 -10.61 -1.56
N ASP A 138 -21.54 -9.93 -1.52
CA ASP A 138 -20.25 -10.60 -1.38
C ASP A 138 -20.10 -11.12 0.05
N ASN A 139 -19.97 -12.44 0.18
CA ASN A 139 -19.64 -13.07 1.44
C ASN A 139 -18.14 -12.93 1.76
N SER A 140 -17.73 -13.39 2.95
CA SER A 140 -16.34 -13.31 3.42
C SER A 140 -15.32 -13.95 2.45
N LYS A 141 -15.68 -15.05 1.77
CA LYS A 141 -14.79 -15.73 0.82
C LYS A 141 -14.54 -14.86 -0.41
N ILE A 142 -15.61 -14.33 -1.02
CA ILE A 142 -15.52 -13.47 -2.20
C ILE A 142 -14.76 -12.18 -1.88
N GLN A 143 -14.99 -11.59 -0.70
CA GLN A 143 -14.22 -10.41 -0.27
C GLN A 143 -12.73 -10.72 -0.13
N ASN A 144 -12.39 -11.90 0.41
CA ASN A 144 -11.00 -12.32 0.55
C ASN A 144 -10.32 -12.54 -0.81
N GLU A 145 -11.01 -13.19 -1.75
CA GLU A 145 -10.51 -13.40 -3.12
C GLU A 145 -10.21 -12.06 -3.81
N LYS A 146 -11.09 -11.06 -3.64
CA LYS A 146 -10.88 -9.70 -4.19
C LYS A 146 -9.71 -8.97 -3.55
N ILE A 147 -9.46 -9.16 -2.26
CA ILE A 147 -8.27 -8.60 -1.59
C ILE A 147 -7.01 -9.26 -2.15
N MET A 148 -6.99 -10.60 -2.24
CA MET A 148 -5.85 -11.35 -2.77
C MET A 148 -5.50 -10.89 -4.19
N GLU A 149 -6.50 -10.83 -5.08
CA GLU A 149 -6.34 -10.37 -6.46
C GLU A 149 -5.83 -8.91 -6.51
N ALA A 150 -6.45 -8.02 -5.74
CA ALA A 150 -6.06 -6.61 -5.72
C ALA A 150 -4.62 -6.43 -5.26
N VAL A 151 -4.24 -7.04 -4.14
CA VAL A 151 -2.91 -6.93 -3.55
C VAL A 151 -1.85 -7.49 -4.51
N ASP A 152 -2.13 -8.63 -5.13
CA ASP A 152 -1.21 -9.24 -6.10
C ASP A 152 -0.99 -8.33 -7.32
N ILE A 153 -2.07 -7.82 -7.92
CA ILE A 153 -2.00 -6.87 -9.04
C ILE A 153 -1.24 -5.58 -8.65
N MET A 154 -1.40 -5.12 -7.41
CA MET A 154 -0.71 -3.93 -6.92
C MET A 154 0.79 -4.17 -6.74
N LEU A 155 1.17 -5.27 -6.08
CA LEU A 155 2.57 -5.56 -5.74
C LEU A 155 3.38 -6.11 -6.92
N MET A 156 2.74 -6.69 -7.94
CA MET A 156 3.41 -7.01 -9.22
C MET A 156 3.94 -5.78 -9.96
N GLN A 157 3.51 -4.56 -9.58
CA GLN A 157 4.02 -3.30 -10.15
C GLN A 157 5.13 -2.68 -9.30
N TYR A 158 5.76 -3.49 -8.44
CA TYR A 158 6.99 -3.11 -7.75
C TYR A 158 8.09 -2.76 -8.78
N PRO A 159 8.77 -1.60 -8.68
CA PRO A 159 9.77 -1.21 -9.66
C PRO A 159 11.02 -2.11 -9.63
N GLY A 160 11.54 -2.47 -10.81
CA GLY A 160 12.82 -3.20 -10.92
C GLY A 160 12.72 -4.71 -10.77
N LYS A 161 11.52 -5.28 -10.89
CA LYS A 161 11.29 -6.70 -11.15
C LYS A 161 10.81 -6.97 -12.57
#